data_AF-A0A956J233-F1
#
_entry.id   AF-A0A956J233-F1
#
_cell.length_a   1.000
_cell.length_b   1.000
_cell.length_c   1.000
_cell.angle_alpha   90.00
_cell.angle_beta   90.00
_cell.angle_gamma   90.00
#
_symmetry.space_group_name_H-M   'P 1'
#
loop_
_entity.id
_entity.type
_entity.pdbx_description
1 polymer ?
#
loop_
_entity_poly.entity_id
_entity_poly.type
_entity_poly.pdbx_seq_one_letter_code
_entity_poly.pdbx_strand_id
1 'polypeptide(L)'
;MVRLLSGLGATAVALGLFAVGCSSSDDTGGGDAGIPFEELPGELTTAICQLLSGCGAELTAVYVPNEDCEQLQGQIFSDSDYPALASGVASGRVVYHPTAARACLDAIANGQCDVLLGGLPKVCDDTIEGTTPLGGDCSIDAECGNTRYCSAAGSCPGKCAERGAAGATCAGDSACGSGQVCTSAGTCAAPLAKGSPCDDGGVPCTAGAFCFGATMDAQGRCEDVDSLFTTHEGQACDIATGPLCTLDLACVP
;
A
#
# COMPACT_ATOMS: atom_id res chain seq x y z
N MET A 1 -26.19 -9.74 -12.23
CA MET A 1 -27.15 -10.88 -12.32
C MET A 1 -26.37 -12.17 -12.11
N VAL A 2 -26.25 -12.62 -10.86
CA VAL A 2 -25.56 -13.87 -10.49
C VAL A 2 -26.63 -14.85 -10.04
N ARG A 3 -26.76 -15.97 -10.77
CA ARG A 3 -27.68 -17.06 -10.43
C ARG A 3 -27.05 -17.91 -9.34
N LEU A 4 -27.81 -18.09 -8.25
CA LEU A 4 -27.64 -19.13 -7.26
C LEU A 4 -27.54 -20.52 -7.92
N LEU A 5 -26.53 -21.28 -7.54
CA LEU A 5 -26.54 -22.74 -7.67
C LEU A 5 -26.31 -23.34 -6.29
N SER A 6 -27.43 -23.79 -5.71
CA SER A 6 -27.52 -24.69 -4.59
C SER A 6 -26.98 -26.07 -4.98
N GLY A 7 -26.05 -26.60 -4.18
CA GLY A 7 -25.58 -27.97 -4.28
C GLY A 7 -25.21 -28.51 -2.91
N LEU A 8 -26.20 -29.07 -2.20
CA LEU A 8 -25.98 -29.86 -0.99
C LEU A 8 -25.25 -31.16 -1.37
N GLY A 9 -24.02 -31.33 -0.87
CA GLY A 9 -23.28 -32.59 -0.89
C GLY A 9 -22.91 -32.99 0.53
N ALA A 10 -23.68 -33.91 1.12
CA ALA A 10 -23.38 -34.52 2.41
C ALA A 10 -22.08 -35.34 2.31
N THR A 11 -21.09 -35.05 3.16
CA THR A 11 -19.90 -35.89 3.29
C THR A 11 -19.71 -36.29 4.76
N ALA A 12 -19.58 -37.60 4.95
CA ALA A 12 -19.55 -38.29 6.23
C ALA A 12 -18.30 -37.98 7.06
N VAL A 13 -18.49 -37.73 8.35
CA VAL A 13 -17.44 -37.61 9.35
C VAL A 13 -16.96 -39.01 9.73
N ALA A 14 -15.71 -39.35 9.38
CA ALA A 14 -15.00 -40.50 9.91
C ALA A 14 -14.12 -40.04 11.09
N LEU A 15 -14.52 -40.38 12.31
CA LEU A 15 -13.69 -40.26 13.51
C LEU A 15 -12.53 -41.26 13.42
N GLY A 16 -11.31 -40.77 13.20
CA GLY A 16 -10.07 -41.51 13.39
C GLY A 16 -9.35 -41.04 14.65
N LEU A 17 -9.47 -41.81 15.74
CA LEU A 17 -8.58 -41.70 16.90
C LEU A 17 -7.17 -42.14 16.48
N PHE A 18 -6.17 -41.25 16.58
CA PHE A 18 -4.77 -41.66 16.67
C PHE A 18 -3.99 -40.83 17.70
N ALA A 19 -3.61 -41.57 18.75
CA ALA A 19 -2.34 -41.58 19.46
C ALA A 19 -1.67 -40.25 19.89
N VAL A 20 -1.67 -40.08 21.21
CA VAL A 20 -0.67 -39.40 22.04
C VAL A 20 0.76 -39.75 21.56
N GLY A 21 1.50 -38.74 21.12
CA GLY A 21 2.91 -38.83 20.74
C GLY A 21 3.73 -37.70 21.39
N CYS A 22 4.89 -38.07 21.94
CA CYS A 22 5.69 -37.33 22.91
C CYS A 22 6.02 -35.87 22.58
N SER A 23 5.86 -35.04 23.63
CA SER A 23 6.45 -33.72 23.79
C SER A 23 7.97 -33.83 23.91
N SER A 24 8.68 -33.61 22.81
CA SER A 24 10.12 -33.34 22.82
C SER A 24 10.33 -31.84 22.93
N SER A 25 10.69 -31.40 24.14
CA SER A 25 11.46 -30.18 24.37
C SER A 25 12.82 -30.32 23.68
N ASP A 26 13.42 -29.19 23.28
CA ASP A 26 14.74 -29.00 22.67
C ASP A 26 14.68 -28.62 21.18
N ASP A 27 14.45 -27.32 20.92
CA ASP A 27 15.35 -26.52 20.07
C ASP A 27 14.95 -25.05 20.15
N THR A 28 15.59 -24.34 21.07
CA THR A 28 15.62 -22.86 21.13
C THR A 28 16.56 -22.34 20.04
N GLY A 29 16.32 -22.76 18.81
CA GLY A 29 16.89 -22.19 17.60
C GLY A 29 15.78 -21.39 16.94
N GLY A 30 15.59 -20.14 17.36
CA GLY A 30 14.78 -19.17 16.64
C GLY A 30 15.42 -18.89 15.29
N GLY A 31 15.29 -19.84 14.37
CA GLY A 31 15.67 -19.65 12.99
C GLY A 31 14.72 -18.63 12.38
N ASP A 32 15.27 -17.74 11.58
CA ASP A 32 14.56 -16.81 10.69
C ASP A 32 13.67 -17.57 9.70
N ALA A 33 12.61 -18.19 10.22
CA ALA A 33 11.61 -18.87 9.43
C ALA A 33 10.87 -17.78 8.65
N GLY A 34 11.19 -17.70 7.35
CA GLY A 34 10.48 -16.83 6.44
C GLY A 34 8.99 -17.17 6.38
N ILE A 35 8.20 -16.25 5.86
CA ILE A 35 6.74 -16.38 5.75
C ILE A 35 6.40 -17.15 4.47
N PRO A 36 5.65 -18.27 4.51
CA PRO A 36 5.09 -18.88 3.30
C PRO A 36 4.27 -17.87 2.48
N PHE A 37 4.32 -17.95 1.16
CA PHE A 37 3.65 -16.96 0.30
C PHE A 37 2.14 -16.88 0.56
N GLU A 38 1.52 -18.02 0.85
CA GLU A 38 0.09 -18.13 1.13
C GLU A 38 -0.33 -17.44 2.43
N GLU A 39 0.60 -17.26 3.37
CA GLU A 39 0.38 -16.58 4.66
C GLU A 39 0.61 -15.06 4.56
N LEU A 40 1.28 -14.59 3.50
CA LEU A 40 1.60 -13.17 3.30
C LEU A 40 0.39 -12.22 3.43
N PRO A 41 -0.79 -12.48 2.83
CA PRO A 41 -1.95 -11.60 3.01
C PRO A 41 -2.31 -11.33 4.47
N GLY A 42 -2.38 -12.41 5.27
CA GLY A 42 -2.82 -12.33 6.66
C GLY A 42 -1.78 -11.65 7.53
N GLU A 43 -0.51 -12.00 7.34
CA GLU A 43 0.61 -11.41 8.09
C GLU A 43 0.78 -9.91 7.74
N LEU A 44 0.69 -9.53 6.46
CA LEU A 44 0.77 -8.12 6.03
C LEU A 44 -0.39 -7.29 6.59
N THR A 45 -1.61 -7.83 6.50
CA THR A 45 -2.81 -7.20 7.06
C THR A 45 -2.66 -6.97 8.56
N THR A 46 -2.18 -7.98 9.29
CA THR A 46 -1.92 -7.87 10.73
C THR A 46 -0.90 -6.77 11.03
N ALA A 47 0.22 -6.73 10.30
CA ALA A 47 1.26 -5.71 10.49
C ALA A 47 0.74 -4.29 10.22
N ILE A 48 -0.04 -4.08 9.14
CA ILE A 48 -0.64 -2.78 8.82
C ILE A 48 -1.64 -2.35 9.90
N CYS A 49 -2.48 -3.26 10.37
CA CYS A 49 -3.47 -2.95 11.41
C CYS A 49 -2.84 -2.66 12.78
N GLN A 50 -1.74 -3.33 13.12
CA GLN A 50 -0.94 -3.01 14.30
C GLN A 50 -0.32 -1.61 14.18
N LEU A 51 0.26 -1.27 13.01
CA LEU A 51 0.80 0.05 12.74
C LEU A 51 -0.29 1.14 12.86
N LEU A 52 -1.44 0.96 12.21
CA LEU A 52 -2.59 1.87 12.29
C LEU A 52 -3.06 2.09 13.73
N SER A 53 -3.17 1.02 14.51
CA SER A 53 -3.57 1.10 15.93
C SER A 53 -2.54 1.86 16.78
N GLY A 54 -1.25 1.70 16.47
CA GLY A 54 -0.16 2.44 17.10
C GLY A 54 -0.15 3.94 16.77
N CYS A 55 -0.78 4.34 15.67
CA CYS A 55 -0.82 5.71 15.18
C CYS A 55 -1.92 6.58 15.80
N GLY A 56 -2.82 6.01 16.58
CA GLY A 56 -3.91 6.72 17.22
C GLY A 56 -5.28 6.32 16.70
N ALA A 57 -6.30 6.51 17.55
CA ALA A 57 -7.67 6.15 17.23
C ALA A 57 -8.25 7.04 16.12
N GLU A 58 -7.74 8.26 16.00
CA GLU A 58 -8.18 9.27 15.04
C GLU A 58 -7.86 8.84 13.59
N LEU A 59 -6.62 8.40 13.33
CA LEU A 59 -6.24 7.86 12.02
C LEU A 59 -7.00 6.57 11.71
N THR A 60 -7.13 5.68 12.69
CA THR A 60 -7.91 4.45 12.52
C THR A 60 -9.36 4.74 12.15
N ALA A 61 -10.00 5.75 12.77
CA ALA A 61 -11.38 6.12 12.46
C ALA A 61 -11.56 6.70 11.04
N VAL A 62 -10.54 7.35 10.49
CA VAL A 62 -10.56 7.89 9.12
C VAL A 62 -10.35 6.78 8.08
N TYR A 63 -9.36 5.90 8.29
CA TYR A 63 -8.98 4.89 7.32
C TYR A 63 -9.80 3.60 7.40
N VAL A 64 -10.35 3.28 8.57
CA VAL A 64 -11.13 2.07 8.85
C VAL A 64 -12.41 2.45 9.61
N PRO A 65 -13.31 3.25 9.01
CA PRO A 65 -14.49 3.73 9.72
C PRO A 65 -15.49 2.59 9.98
N ASN A 66 -15.65 2.22 11.26
CA ASN A 66 -16.66 1.25 11.73
C ASN A 66 -16.48 -0.19 11.21
N GLU A 67 -15.31 -0.54 10.71
CA GLU A 67 -15.00 -1.87 10.20
C GLU A 67 -13.85 -2.51 11.00
N ASP A 68 -13.80 -3.84 11.01
CA ASP A 68 -12.64 -4.54 11.52
C ASP A 68 -11.46 -4.34 10.56
N CYS A 69 -10.34 -3.81 11.06
CA CYS A 69 -9.20 -3.45 10.23
C CYS A 69 -8.68 -4.66 9.44
N GLU A 70 -8.56 -5.82 10.09
CA GLU A 70 -8.05 -7.02 9.43
C GLU A 70 -9.00 -7.51 8.35
N GLN A 71 -10.31 -7.45 8.61
CA GLN A 71 -11.31 -7.78 7.60
C GLN A 71 -11.24 -6.85 6.38
N LEU A 72 -11.20 -5.53 6.59
CA LEU A 72 -11.15 -4.55 5.49
C LEU A 72 -9.86 -4.69 4.69
N GLN A 73 -8.70 -4.70 5.35
CA GLN A 73 -7.41 -4.80 4.69
C GLN A 73 -7.24 -6.16 3.97
N GLY A 74 -7.69 -7.25 4.59
CA GLY A 74 -7.68 -8.57 3.98
C GLY A 74 -8.56 -8.63 2.71
N GLN A 75 -9.70 -7.94 2.71
CA GLN A 75 -10.54 -7.81 1.53
C GLN A 75 -9.86 -6.98 0.44
N ILE A 76 -9.31 -5.80 0.78
CA ILE A 76 -8.58 -4.94 -0.17
C ILE A 76 -7.48 -5.75 -0.85
N PHE A 77 -6.68 -6.49 -0.07
CA PHE A 77 -5.60 -7.28 -0.60
C PHE A 77 -6.09 -8.41 -1.52
N SER A 78 -7.15 -9.12 -1.11
CA SER A 78 -7.75 -10.22 -1.88
C SER A 78 -8.36 -9.76 -3.21
N ASP A 79 -8.97 -8.57 -3.23
CA ASP A 79 -9.65 -7.99 -4.39
C ASP A 79 -8.69 -7.21 -5.32
N SER A 80 -7.47 -6.91 -4.87
CA SER A 80 -6.46 -6.13 -5.63
C SER A 80 -5.46 -7.02 -6.36
N ASP A 81 -4.16 -6.73 -6.27
CA ASP A 81 -3.11 -7.37 -7.07
C ASP A 81 -2.70 -8.76 -6.59
N TYR A 82 -3.15 -9.22 -5.41
CA TYR A 82 -2.70 -10.48 -4.84
C TYR A 82 -2.99 -11.70 -5.73
N PRO A 83 -4.17 -11.87 -6.35
CA PRO A 83 -4.41 -12.98 -7.28
C PRO A 83 -3.43 -12.98 -8.47
N ALA A 84 -3.09 -11.80 -9.00
CA ALA A 84 -2.12 -11.68 -10.08
C ALA A 84 -0.70 -11.98 -9.59
N LEU A 85 -0.33 -11.54 -8.38
CA LEU A 85 0.94 -11.85 -7.76
C LEU A 85 1.10 -13.35 -7.51
N ALA A 86 0.07 -14.01 -6.96
CA ALA A 86 0.03 -15.45 -6.76
C ALA A 86 0.19 -16.22 -8.07
N SER A 87 -0.46 -15.76 -9.15
CA SER A 87 -0.27 -16.31 -10.49
C SER A 87 1.16 -16.10 -11.01
N GLY A 88 1.76 -14.94 -10.76
CA GLY A 88 3.14 -14.63 -11.10
C GLY A 88 4.13 -15.55 -10.40
N VAL A 89 3.95 -15.79 -9.11
CA VAL A 89 4.78 -16.73 -8.32
C VAL A 89 4.61 -18.17 -8.82
N ALA A 90 3.38 -18.63 -8.98
CA ALA A 90 3.10 -20.00 -9.45
C ALA A 90 3.66 -20.29 -10.86
N SER A 91 3.76 -19.27 -11.71
CA SER A 91 4.31 -19.39 -13.06
C SER A 91 5.81 -19.05 -13.17
N GLY A 92 6.45 -18.65 -12.06
CA GLY A 92 7.86 -18.29 -12.01
C GLY A 92 8.20 -16.92 -12.63
N ARG A 93 7.19 -16.08 -12.94
CA ARG A 93 7.38 -14.68 -13.36
C ARG A 93 7.75 -13.75 -12.20
N VAL A 94 7.46 -14.20 -10.98
CA VAL A 94 7.87 -13.55 -9.72
C VAL A 94 8.56 -14.58 -8.84
N VAL A 95 9.70 -14.24 -8.27
CA VAL A 95 10.35 -14.97 -7.18
C VAL A 95 9.97 -14.29 -5.88
N TYR A 96 9.45 -15.06 -4.94
CA TYR A 96 9.11 -14.57 -3.60
C TYR A 96 10.19 -14.96 -2.60
N HIS A 97 10.62 -14.01 -1.77
CA HIS A 97 11.71 -14.15 -0.81
C HIS A 97 11.16 -14.16 0.63
N PRO A 98 10.91 -15.34 1.22
CA PRO A 98 10.13 -15.46 2.47
C PRO A 98 10.82 -14.83 3.68
N THR A 99 12.15 -14.84 3.75
CA THR A 99 12.92 -14.18 4.82
C THR A 99 12.90 -12.65 4.67
N ALA A 100 12.98 -12.13 3.44
CA ALA A 100 12.84 -10.70 3.19
C ALA A 100 11.42 -10.23 3.50
N ALA A 101 10.40 -11.06 3.23
CA ALA A 101 9.01 -10.79 3.63
C ALA A 101 8.88 -10.62 5.14
N ARG A 102 9.50 -11.51 5.94
CA ARG A 102 9.50 -11.36 7.41
C ARG A 102 10.13 -10.03 7.84
N ALA A 103 11.31 -9.70 7.30
CA ALA A 103 11.99 -8.45 7.60
C ALA A 103 11.18 -7.20 7.19
N CYS A 104 10.45 -7.28 6.07
CA CYS A 104 9.52 -6.24 5.63
C CYS A 104 8.37 -6.05 6.63
N LEU A 105 7.71 -7.13 7.04
CA LEU A 105 6.62 -7.06 8.00
C LEU A 105 7.07 -6.55 9.37
N ASP A 106 8.25 -6.97 9.83
CA ASP A 106 8.84 -6.46 11.05
C ASP A 106 9.11 -4.95 10.94
N ALA A 107 9.57 -4.47 9.77
CA ALA A 107 9.78 -3.04 9.54
C ALA A 107 8.48 -2.24 9.48
N ILE A 108 7.38 -2.81 8.97
CA ILE A 108 6.04 -2.19 8.98
C ILE A 108 5.52 -2.12 10.42
N ALA A 109 5.55 -3.24 11.15
CA ALA A 109 5.03 -3.33 12.51
C ALA A 109 5.78 -2.41 13.50
N ASN A 110 7.08 -2.19 13.27
CA ASN A 110 7.91 -1.28 14.08
C ASN A 110 8.07 0.12 13.44
N GLY A 111 7.36 0.40 12.35
CA GLY A 111 7.41 1.66 11.63
C GLY A 111 6.77 2.82 12.38
N GLN A 112 6.98 4.03 11.88
CA GLN A 112 6.22 5.21 12.29
C GLN A 112 5.01 5.41 11.36
N CYS A 113 4.09 6.28 11.76
CA CYS A 113 2.84 6.53 11.04
C CYS A 113 3.03 7.13 9.65
N ASP A 114 4.21 7.70 9.39
CA ASP A 114 4.63 8.14 8.07
C ASP A 114 4.72 6.97 7.07
N VAL A 115 4.95 5.73 7.50
CA VAL A 115 4.96 4.54 6.62
C VAL A 115 3.62 4.35 5.89
N LEU A 116 2.50 4.67 6.55
CA LEU A 116 1.17 4.53 5.93
C LEU A 116 0.95 5.51 4.77
N LEU A 117 1.64 6.66 4.80
CA LEU A 117 1.51 7.74 3.81
C LEU A 117 2.69 7.77 2.83
N GLY A 118 3.86 7.31 3.28
CA GLY A 118 5.17 7.31 2.63
C GLY A 118 5.45 6.13 1.72
N GLY A 119 4.58 5.12 1.76
CA GLY A 119 4.81 3.84 1.12
C GLY A 119 5.60 2.90 2.03
N LEU A 120 5.77 1.67 1.55
CA LEU A 120 6.40 0.60 2.32
C LEU A 120 7.88 0.90 2.60
N PRO A 121 8.43 0.43 3.74
CA PRO A 121 9.85 0.54 4.03
C PRO A 121 10.71 -0.06 2.92
N LYS A 122 11.88 0.51 2.65
CA LYS A 122 12.76 0.06 1.57
C LYS A 122 13.12 -1.45 1.61
N VAL A 123 13.19 -2.04 2.81
CA VAL A 123 13.44 -3.49 2.98
C VAL A 123 12.35 -4.35 2.31
N CYS A 124 11.16 -3.79 2.07
CA CYS A 124 10.07 -4.47 1.36
C CYS A 124 10.32 -4.64 -0.15
N ASP A 125 11.23 -3.86 -0.75
CA ASP A 125 11.58 -3.97 -2.17
C ASP A 125 12.20 -5.34 -2.51
N ASP A 126 12.76 -6.03 -1.52
CA ASP A 126 13.47 -7.30 -1.69
C ASP A 126 12.54 -8.53 -1.47
N THR A 127 11.27 -8.30 -1.15
CA THR A 127 10.30 -9.39 -0.88
C THR A 127 9.89 -10.15 -2.14
N ILE A 128 9.94 -9.47 -3.29
CA ILE A 128 9.54 -9.97 -4.59
C ILE A 128 10.59 -9.57 -5.62
N GLU A 129 10.86 -10.46 -6.55
CA GLU A 129 11.77 -10.23 -7.67
C GLU A 129 11.11 -10.67 -8.98
N GLY A 130 10.85 -9.71 -9.86
CA GLY A 130 10.32 -9.99 -11.19
C GLY A 130 11.36 -10.60 -12.11
N THR A 131 11.00 -11.68 -12.80
CA THR A 131 11.90 -12.42 -13.71
C THR A 131 11.60 -12.17 -15.18
N THR A 132 10.55 -11.40 -15.49
CA THR A 132 10.14 -11.11 -16.86
C THR A 132 11.09 -10.08 -17.48
N PRO A 133 11.73 -10.41 -18.63
CA PRO A 133 12.66 -9.50 -19.27
C PRO A 133 11.93 -8.29 -19.88
N LEU A 134 12.69 -7.23 -20.19
CA LEU A 134 12.19 -6.07 -20.92
C LEU A 134 11.50 -6.50 -22.24
N GLY A 135 10.30 -6.00 -22.50
CA GLY A 135 9.46 -6.38 -23.64
C GLY A 135 8.74 -7.73 -23.50
N GLY A 136 8.95 -8.47 -22.40
CA GLY A 136 8.19 -9.67 -22.05
C GLY A 136 6.75 -9.35 -21.66
N ASP A 137 5.86 -10.35 -21.79
CA ASP A 137 4.46 -10.24 -21.37
C ASP A 137 4.34 -10.15 -19.85
N CYS A 138 3.52 -9.23 -19.36
CA CYS A 138 3.26 -9.06 -17.94
C CYS A 138 1.78 -8.75 -17.64
N SER A 139 1.34 -9.06 -16.44
CA SER A 139 0.03 -8.64 -15.91
C SER A 139 0.13 -7.56 -14.82
N ILE A 140 1.23 -7.54 -14.07
CA ILE A 140 1.49 -6.61 -12.96
C ILE A 140 2.95 -6.19 -12.96
N ASP A 141 3.24 -5.04 -12.34
CA ASP A 141 4.59 -4.47 -12.24
C ASP A 141 5.61 -5.42 -11.60
N ALA A 142 5.16 -6.19 -10.59
CA ALA A 142 5.99 -7.15 -9.86
C ALA A 142 6.68 -8.18 -10.75
N GLU A 143 6.13 -8.48 -11.93
CA GLU A 143 6.71 -9.44 -12.87
C GLU A 143 7.95 -8.88 -13.59
N CYS A 144 8.11 -7.56 -13.67
CA CYS A 144 9.13 -6.89 -14.49
C CYS A 144 10.43 -6.53 -13.75
N GLY A 145 10.45 -6.69 -12.43
CA GLY A 145 11.56 -6.35 -11.54
C GLY A 145 11.57 -4.87 -11.11
N ASN A 146 12.44 -4.54 -10.15
CA ASN A 146 12.35 -3.30 -9.36
C ASN A 146 12.62 -1.99 -10.14
N THR A 147 13.21 -2.06 -11.33
CA THR A 147 13.50 -0.88 -12.17
C THR A 147 12.53 -0.71 -13.34
N ARG A 148 11.55 -1.60 -13.46
CA ARG A 148 10.62 -1.67 -14.60
C ARG A 148 9.17 -1.67 -14.10
N TYR A 149 8.25 -1.60 -15.04
CA TYR A 149 6.82 -1.66 -14.77
C TYR A 149 6.10 -2.38 -15.91
N CYS A 150 4.86 -2.79 -15.66
CA CYS A 150 4.03 -3.45 -16.65
C CYS A 150 3.21 -2.42 -17.44
N SER A 151 3.66 -2.12 -18.66
CA SER A 151 2.96 -1.18 -19.53
C SER A 151 1.80 -1.86 -20.25
N ALA A 152 0.57 -1.43 -19.95
CA ALA A 152 -0.63 -1.84 -20.67
C ALA A 152 -0.86 -1.05 -21.98
N ALA A 153 0.11 -0.22 -22.41
CA ALA A 153 -0.04 0.67 -23.55
C ALA A 153 -0.10 -0.12 -24.87
N GLY A 154 -1.32 -0.45 -25.31
CA GLY A 154 -1.60 -1.02 -26.63
C GLY A 154 -1.49 -2.55 -26.73
N SER A 155 -1.38 -3.26 -25.61
CA SER A 155 -1.39 -4.72 -25.59
C SER A 155 -2.09 -5.29 -24.35
N CYS A 156 -2.70 -6.47 -24.52
CA CYS A 156 -3.19 -7.30 -23.43
C CYS A 156 -2.73 -8.76 -23.70
N PRO A 157 -1.81 -9.32 -22.89
CA PRO A 157 -1.21 -8.75 -21.68
C PRO A 157 -0.33 -7.51 -21.95
N GLY A 158 0.02 -6.79 -20.88
CA GLY A 158 0.97 -5.68 -20.95
C GLY A 158 2.38 -6.14 -21.27
N LYS A 159 3.31 -5.19 -21.42
CA LYS A 159 4.72 -5.45 -21.68
C LYS A 159 5.60 -4.80 -20.63
N CYS A 160 6.63 -5.51 -20.16
CA CYS A 160 7.61 -4.91 -19.26
C CYS A 160 8.36 -3.78 -19.97
N ALA A 161 8.36 -2.59 -19.36
CA ALA A 161 9.01 -1.39 -19.86
C ALA A 161 9.88 -0.75 -18.77
N GLU A 162 10.92 -0.01 -19.19
CA GLU A 162 11.75 0.76 -18.26
C GLU A 162 10.94 1.92 -17.67
N ARG A 163 11.17 2.22 -16.38
CA ARG A 163 10.60 3.40 -15.75
C ARG A 163 11.23 4.68 -16.29
N GLY A 164 10.42 5.71 -16.47
CA GLY A 164 10.82 7.02 -16.93
C GLY A 164 11.59 7.81 -15.87
N ALA A 165 12.64 8.51 -16.30
CA ALA A 165 13.31 9.51 -15.47
C ALA A 165 12.48 10.80 -15.36
N ALA A 166 12.93 11.76 -14.54
CA ALA A 166 12.26 13.05 -14.41
C ALA A 166 12.12 13.74 -15.78
N GLY A 167 10.91 14.23 -16.08
CA GLY A 167 10.52 14.82 -17.36
C GLY A 167 10.09 13.82 -18.43
N ALA A 168 10.25 12.51 -18.23
CA ALA A 168 9.75 11.50 -19.17
C ALA A 168 8.22 11.47 -19.18
N THR A 169 7.62 11.16 -20.32
CA THR A 169 6.17 10.98 -20.43
C THR A 169 5.71 9.74 -19.65
N CYS A 170 4.59 9.86 -18.96
CA CYS A 170 3.99 8.79 -18.16
C CYS A 170 2.47 8.77 -18.33
N ALA A 171 1.87 7.60 -18.07
CA ALA A 171 0.42 7.42 -18.01
C ALA A 171 -0.08 7.18 -16.57
N GLY A 172 0.84 7.03 -15.61
CA GLY A 172 0.58 6.78 -14.19
C GLY A 172 1.92 6.65 -13.44
N ASP A 173 1.85 6.67 -12.11
CA ASP A 173 3.04 6.71 -11.24
C ASP A 173 3.97 5.51 -11.41
N SER A 174 3.42 4.34 -11.74
CA SER A 174 4.20 3.14 -12.05
C SER A 174 5.13 3.31 -13.26
N ALA A 175 4.82 4.22 -14.18
CA ALA A 175 5.70 4.51 -15.31
C ALA A 175 6.89 5.39 -14.92
N CYS A 176 6.95 5.91 -13.68
CA CYS A 176 8.02 6.79 -13.21
C CYS A 176 9.02 6.04 -12.34
N GLY A 177 10.26 6.55 -12.32
CA GLY A 177 11.33 6.03 -11.48
C GLY A 177 11.00 6.12 -9.99
N SER A 178 11.72 5.36 -9.16
CA SER A 178 11.49 5.34 -7.71
C SER A 178 11.48 6.74 -7.10
N GLY A 179 10.47 7.02 -6.28
CA GLY A 179 10.28 8.33 -5.63
C GLY A 179 9.77 9.45 -6.56
N GLN A 180 9.29 9.10 -7.76
CA GLN A 180 8.64 10.03 -8.68
C GLN A 180 7.18 9.67 -8.88
N VAL A 181 6.42 10.65 -9.34
CA VAL A 181 4.97 10.60 -9.59
C VAL A 181 4.69 11.13 -10.99
N CYS A 182 3.60 10.66 -11.59
CA CYS A 182 3.12 11.13 -12.86
C CYS A 182 2.24 12.36 -12.67
N THR A 183 2.75 13.52 -13.08
CA THR A 183 2.02 14.79 -13.01
C THR A 183 0.79 14.79 -13.92
N SER A 184 -0.16 15.69 -13.70
CA SER A 184 -1.29 15.89 -14.62
C SER A 184 -0.90 16.25 -16.05
N ALA A 185 0.30 16.83 -16.23
CA ALA A 185 0.90 17.10 -17.54
C ALA A 185 1.39 15.82 -18.24
N GLY A 186 1.26 14.65 -17.60
CA GLY A 186 1.71 13.35 -18.12
C GLY A 186 3.23 13.23 -18.11
N THR A 187 3.92 13.84 -17.14
CA THR A 187 5.38 13.73 -17.01
C THR A 187 5.82 13.31 -15.60
N CYS A 188 6.89 12.54 -15.50
CA CYS A 188 7.46 12.12 -14.23
C CYS A 188 8.16 13.28 -13.52
N ALA A 189 7.83 13.51 -12.25
CA ALA A 189 8.48 14.51 -11.41
C ALA A 189 8.67 13.98 -9.99
N ALA A 190 9.62 14.54 -9.24
CA ALA A 190 9.68 14.31 -7.81
C ALA A 190 8.52 15.06 -7.12
N PRO A 191 7.87 14.48 -6.10
CA PRO A 191 6.87 15.18 -5.30
C PRO A 191 7.41 16.49 -4.68
N LEU A 192 6.50 17.45 -4.44
CA LEU A 192 6.85 18.74 -3.84
C LEU A 192 7.18 18.58 -2.35
N ALA A 193 8.31 19.13 -1.91
CA ALA A 193 8.66 19.14 -0.49
C ALA A 193 7.68 19.98 0.34
N LYS A 194 7.54 19.67 1.63
CA LYS A 194 6.76 20.47 2.58
C LYS A 194 7.14 21.97 2.52
N GLY A 195 6.13 22.82 2.58
CA GLY A 195 6.21 24.27 2.47
C GLY A 195 6.43 24.80 1.05
N SER A 196 6.54 23.93 0.05
CA SER A 196 6.63 24.35 -1.35
C SER A 196 5.26 24.84 -1.85
N PRO A 197 5.23 25.81 -2.78
CA PRO A 197 3.99 26.20 -3.43
C PRO A 197 3.44 25.04 -4.25
N CYS A 198 2.12 24.86 -4.24
CA CYS A 198 1.42 23.81 -4.97
C CYS A 198 0.13 24.36 -5.58
N ASP A 199 -0.47 23.62 -6.50
CA ASP A 199 -1.73 23.94 -7.14
C ASP A 199 -2.62 22.69 -7.26
N ASP A 200 -3.91 22.93 -7.52
CA ASP A 200 -4.92 21.88 -7.65
C ASP A 200 -4.76 21.21 -9.03
N GLY A 201 -3.87 20.22 -9.08
CA GLY A 201 -3.59 19.43 -10.27
C GLY A 201 -2.14 19.41 -10.74
N GLY A 202 -1.19 20.06 -10.08
CA GLY A 202 0.22 19.99 -10.48
C GLY A 202 0.94 18.75 -9.97
N VAL A 203 2.19 18.96 -9.55
CA VAL A 203 2.99 17.93 -8.89
C VAL A 203 2.43 17.74 -7.47
N PRO A 204 2.06 16.52 -7.06
CA PRO A 204 1.55 16.30 -5.71
C PRO A 204 2.66 16.58 -4.67
N CYS A 205 2.23 16.90 -3.46
CA CYS A 205 3.13 17.03 -2.33
C CYS A 205 3.77 15.67 -1.98
N THR A 206 4.91 15.72 -1.30
CA THR A 206 5.53 14.54 -0.71
C THR A 206 4.53 13.84 0.21
N ALA A 207 4.71 12.54 0.37
CA ALA A 207 3.93 11.74 1.31
C ALA A 207 3.78 12.42 2.68
N GLY A 208 2.56 12.37 3.23
CA GLY A 208 2.20 13.01 4.50
C GLY A 208 1.82 14.49 4.40
N ALA A 209 2.08 15.14 3.25
CA ALA A 209 1.70 16.52 3.01
C ALA A 209 0.56 16.63 1.98
N PHE A 210 -0.27 17.66 2.14
CA PHE A 210 -1.40 17.96 1.27
C PHE A 210 -1.23 19.37 0.70
N CYS A 211 -1.69 19.58 -0.53
CA CYS A 211 -1.74 20.92 -1.09
C CYS A 211 -2.91 21.70 -0.47
N PHE A 212 -2.60 22.62 0.43
CA PHE A 212 -3.59 23.35 1.19
C PHE A 212 -3.61 24.84 0.82
N GLY A 213 -4.80 25.45 0.76
CA GLY A 213 -4.98 26.85 0.41
C GLY A 213 -4.91 27.18 -1.09
N ALA A 214 -4.83 26.18 -1.96
CA ALA A 214 -4.89 26.40 -3.40
C ALA A 214 -6.31 26.82 -3.82
N THR A 215 -6.40 27.88 -4.62
CA THR A 215 -7.65 28.37 -5.22
C THR A 215 -7.41 28.65 -6.71
N MET A 216 -8.46 29.07 -7.43
CA MET A 216 -8.30 29.47 -8.84
C MET A 216 -7.33 30.65 -9.03
N ASP A 217 -7.18 31.51 -8.02
CA ASP A 217 -6.40 32.76 -8.09
C ASP A 217 -5.12 32.75 -7.23
N ALA A 218 -4.90 31.71 -6.43
CA ALA A 218 -3.76 31.63 -5.51
C ALA A 218 -3.20 30.21 -5.40
N GLN A 219 -1.87 30.11 -5.33
CA GLN A 219 -1.17 28.87 -5.04
C GLN A 219 -1.35 28.48 -3.58
N GLY A 220 -1.53 27.19 -3.35
CA GLY A 220 -1.47 26.60 -2.02
C GLY A 220 -0.05 26.36 -1.56
N ARG A 221 0.09 25.69 -0.42
CA ARG A 221 1.37 25.18 0.09
C ARG A 221 1.21 23.72 0.50
N CYS A 222 2.27 22.95 0.30
CA CYS A 222 2.35 21.60 0.84
C CYS A 222 2.49 21.65 2.35
N GLU A 223 1.44 21.31 3.09
CA GLU A 223 1.42 21.33 4.55
C GLU A 223 1.19 19.91 5.09
N ASP A 224 1.78 19.60 6.24
CA ASP A 224 1.56 18.30 6.90
C ASP A 224 0.19 18.30 7.58
N VAL A 225 -0.45 17.13 7.63
CA VAL A 225 -1.74 16.97 8.31
C VAL A 225 -1.71 17.55 9.72
N ASP A 226 -0.72 17.20 10.53
CA ASP A 226 -0.62 17.65 11.92
C ASP A 226 -0.54 19.18 12.07
N SER A 227 -0.03 19.88 11.04
CA SER A 227 0.03 21.35 11.04
C SER A 227 -1.27 22.01 10.62
N LEU A 228 -2.17 21.29 9.96
CA LEU A 228 -3.46 21.79 9.51
C LEU A 228 -4.52 21.68 10.61
N PHE A 229 -4.54 20.61 11.40
CA PHE A 229 -5.61 20.30 12.36
C PHE A 229 -5.27 20.77 13.80
N THR A 230 -4.98 22.06 13.97
CA THR A 230 -4.51 22.61 15.26
C THR A 230 -5.55 23.41 16.04
N THR A 231 -6.72 23.69 15.45
CA THR A 231 -7.72 24.59 16.04
C THR A 231 -8.69 23.84 16.93
N HIS A 232 -8.87 24.28 18.17
CA HIS A 232 -9.79 23.68 19.14
C HIS A 232 -11.17 24.35 19.16
N GLU A 233 -12.13 23.76 19.89
CA GLU A 233 -13.48 24.31 20.04
C GLU A 233 -13.47 25.78 20.51
N GLY A 234 -14.25 26.62 19.84
CA GLY A 234 -14.37 28.05 20.14
C GLY A 234 -13.24 28.92 19.60
N GLN A 235 -12.22 28.35 18.95
CA GLN A 235 -11.20 29.11 18.23
C GLN A 235 -11.64 29.37 16.77
N ALA A 236 -11.07 30.42 16.16
CA ALA A 236 -11.34 30.73 14.76
C ALA A 236 -10.66 29.69 13.85
N CYS A 237 -11.41 29.20 12.87
CA CYS A 237 -10.98 28.26 11.84
C CYS A 237 -11.34 28.80 10.46
N ASP A 238 -10.67 28.32 9.42
CA ASP A 238 -11.00 28.63 8.03
C ASP A 238 -10.75 27.40 7.16
N ILE A 239 -11.77 26.89 6.46
CA ILE A 239 -11.63 25.70 5.61
C ILE A 239 -10.84 25.96 4.32
N ALA A 240 -10.76 27.22 3.89
CA ALA A 240 -10.06 27.62 2.68
C ALA A 240 -8.61 27.98 2.97
N THR A 241 -8.32 28.68 4.07
CA THR A 241 -6.97 29.18 4.38
C THR A 241 -6.34 28.59 5.64
N GLY A 242 -7.09 27.82 6.42
CA GLY A 242 -6.63 27.25 7.69
C GLY A 242 -6.45 28.31 8.79
N PRO A 243 -6.09 27.87 10.01
CA PRO A 243 -5.95 26.48 10.46
C PRO A 243 -7.31 25.74 10.59
N LEU A 244 -7.30 24.43 10.38
CA LEU A 244 -8.46 23.54 10.49
C LEU A 244 -8.68 23.10 11.94
N CYS A 245 -9.93 22.74 12.25
CA CYS A 245 -10.29 22.21 13.57
C CYS A 245 -9.62 20.85 13.83
N THR A 246 -9.48 20.43 15.09
CA THR A 246 -9.04 19.07 15.45
C THR A 246 -9.96 17.99 14.87
N LEU A 247 -9.46 16.75 14.78
CA LEU A 247 -10.12 15.58 14.21
C LEU A 247 -11.31 15.10 15.07
N ASP A 248 -12.39 15.87 15.05
CA ASP A 248 -13.68 15.65 15.75
C ASP A 248 -14.59 16.89 15.65
N LEU A 249 -14.00 18.01 15.26
CA LEU A 249 -14.67 19.28 15.12
C LEU A 249 -14.82 19.66 13.64
N ALA A 250 -15.87 20.41 13.33
CA ALA A 250 -16.08 20.99 12.01
C ALA A 250 -16.03 22.52 12.11
N CYS A 251 -15.44 23.16 11.10
CA CYS A 251 -15.48 24.60 11.00
C CYS A 251 -16.88 25.03 10.51
N VAL A 252 -17.59 25.81 11.31
CA VAL A 252 -18.93 26.33 10.97
C VAL A 252 -18.81 27.84 10.69
N PRO A 253 -19.21 28.31 9.50
CA PRO A 253 -19.12 29.72 9.11
C PRO A 253 -20.11 30.64 9.86
#